data_AF-A0A261ERR7-F1
#
_entry.id   AF-A0A261ERR7-F1
#
_cell.length_a   1.000
_cell.length_b   1.000
_cell.length_c   1.000
_cell.angle_alpha   90.00
_cell.angle_beta   90.00
_cell.angle_gamma   90.00
#
_symmetry.space_group_name_H-M   'P 1'
#
loop_
_entity.id
_entity.type
_entity.pdbx_description
1 polymer ?
#
loop_
_entity_poly.entity_id
_entity_poly.type
_entity_poly.pdbx_seq_one_letter_code
_entity_poly.pdbx_strand_id
1 'polypeptide(L)'
;MRVDIQDFEACGRSGLYYGGNGGRKEGVVWNGEYWIAKFPSLHVGAAGDVPSINTAPISEWLGSHVYEMLGVPVQKTVLGVRDGGIVCACKDFTMPGRRLVSFHDLRNTLSDDEEGFVESPSAGSGMVLSDVLMGIDRLPELREIPGGKERFWRMFVTDAFIRNIDRDNTNWGILVAPGTRSALAPVFDNADSFNRKRTEAAIERVLSDPQAVENDARDVRSCFAQDSGKPILPLEFMECGATPECIRALDWFMERWDFERFDSLLDGIPEETHGIKVIPRRYKEYRHRVIECRYHEVFAGLWRKLHGNVIPMGFR
;
A
#
# COMPACT_ATOMS: atom_id res chain seq x y z
N MET A 1 17.72 -11.30 -8.44
CA MET A 1 18.67 -10.21 -8.10
C MET A 1 18.65 -10.06 -6.58
N ARG A 2 19.81 -10.01 -5.90
CA ARG A 2 19.81 -9.84 -4.43
C ARG A 2 19.52 -8.38 -4.09
N VAL A 3 18.56 -8.16 -3.19
CA VAL A 3 18.25 -6.83 -2.65
C VAL A 3 19.39 -6.42 -1.72
N ASP A 4 19.97 -5.26 -1.98
CA ASP A 4 21.05 -4.72 -1.18
C ASP A 4 20.49 -3.99 0.04
N ILE A 5 20.85 -4.47 1.24
CA ILE A 5 20.40 -3.88 2.51
C ILE A 5 21.44 -2.87 2.95
N GLN A 6 21.06 -1.60 2.96
CA GLN A 6 21.97 -0.50 3.25
C GLN A 6 22.29 -0.39 4.75
N ASP A 7 23.50 0.04 5.08
CA ASP A 7 23.85 0.44 6.44
C ASP A 7 23.53 1.93 6.65
N PHE A 8 22.50 2.23 7.45
CA PHE A 8 22.14 3.59 7.82
C PHE A 8 22.68 4.01 9.19
N GLU A 9 23.47 3.19 9.88
CA GLU A 9 23.94 3.49 11.24
C GLU A 9 24.82 4.75 11.29
N ALA A 10 25.63 4.94 10.25
CA ALA A 10 26.48 6.11 10.10
C ALA A 10 25.76 7.34 9.50
N CYS A 11 24.50 7.20 9.07
CA CYS A 11 23.77 8.31 8.45
C CYS A 11 23.43 9.39 9.49
N GLY A 12 23.73 10.64 9.14
CA GLY A 12 23.35 11.79 9.95
C GLY A 12 21.84 11.99 9.99
N ARG A 13 21.34 12.51 11.11
CA ARG A 13 19.93 12.95 11.21
C ARG A 13 19.70 14.16 10.31
N SER A 14 18.58 14.18 9.60
CA SER A 14 18.21 15.31 8.75
C SER A 14 17.66 16.51 9.51
N GLY A 15 17.24 16.33 10.76
CA GLY A 15 16.54 17.35 11.54
C GLY A 15 15.08 17.57 11.12
N LEU A 16 14.58 16.81 10.14
CA LEU A 16 13.18 16.81 9.74
C LEU A 16 12.36 15.85 10.61
N TYR A 17 11.09 16.20 10.84
CA TYR A 17 10.15 15.45 11.66
C TYR A 17 8.93 15.06 10.83
N TYR A 18 8.40 13.86 11.10
CA TYR A 18 7.31 13.28 10.31
C TYR A 18 6.21 12.78 11.24
N GLY A 19 4.95 13.06 10.87
CA GLY A 19 3.77 12.63 11.63
C GLY A 19 3.35 11.18 11.38
N GLY A 20 2.18 10.82 11.89
CA GLY A 20 1.51 9.51 11.70
C GLY A 20 1.84 8.47 12.78
N ASN A 21 0.88 7.59 13.08
CA ASN A 21 0.90 6.73 14.28
C ASN A 21 1.54 5.34 14.08
N GLY A 22 2.02 5.02 12.86
CA GLY A 22 2.59 3.72 12.48
C GLY A 22 3.97 3.37 13.05
N GLY A 23 4.31 3.84 14.26
CA GLY A 23 5.59 3.56 14.92
C GLY A 23 6.65 4.66 14.73
N ARG A 24 7.87 4.38 15.21
CA ARG A 24 9.00 5.33 15.20
C ARG A 24 9.42 5.66 13.77
N LYS A 25 9.68 6.96 13.54
CA LYS A 25 10.22 7.51 12.29
C LYS A 25 11.41 8.41 12.60
N GLU A 26 12.45 8.34 11.78
CA GLU A 26 13.63 9.19 11.91
C GLU A 26 13.99 9.78 10.55
N GLY A 27 14.21 11.09 10.49
CA GLY A 27 14.78 11.73 9.32
C GLY A 27 16.28 11.47 9.21
N VAL A 28 16.72 10.91 8.09
CA VAL A 28 18.13 10.60 7.81
C VAL A 28 18.57 11.24 6.50
N VAL A 29 19.85 11.61 6.42
CA VAL A 29 20.50 12.06 5.18
C VAL A 29 21.33 10.92 4.63
N TRP A 30 20.98 10.44 3.44
CA TRP A 30 21.67 9.35 2.76
C TRP A 30 21.94 9.75 1.31
N ASN A 31 23.19 9.61 0.87
CA ASN A 31 23.67 10.03 -0.46
C ASN A 31 23.31 11.48 -0.82
N GLY A 32 23.36 12.38 0.16
CA GLY A 32 23.03 13.81 -0.03
C GLY A 32 21.53 14.10 -0.17
N GLU A 33 20.66 13.10 0.00
CA GLU A 33 19.21 13.23 -0.10
C GLU A 33 18.53 12.98 1.25
N TYR A 34 17.28 13.43 1.37
CA TYR A 34 16.48 13.33 2.60
C TYR A 34 15.58 12.11 2.56
N TRP A 35 15.62 11.32 3.63
CA TRP A 35 14.86 10.08 3.76
C TRP A 35 14.19 9.98 5.12
N ILE A 36 13.13 9.17 5.17
CA ILE A 36 12.37 8.81 6.36
C ILE A 36 12.67 7.34 6.67
N ALA A 37 13.50 7.07 7.67
CA ALA A 37 13.69 5.72 8.19
C ALA A 37 12.47 5.34 9.03
N LYS A 38 11.64 4.43 8.51
CA LYS A 38 10.49 3.85 9.22
C LYS A 38 10.90 2.55 9.90
N PHE A 39 10.75 2.53 11.23
CA PHE A 39 11.08 1.38 12.06
C PHE A 39 9.88 0.43 12.15
N PRO A 40 10.09 -0.87 12.43
CA PRO A 40 8.99 -1.75 12.81
C PRO A 40 8.35 -1.18 14.08
N SER A 41 7.02 -1.16 14.13
CA SER A 41 6.33 -0.86 15.39
C SER A 41 6.70 -1.92 16.43
N LEU A 42 7.33 -1.49 17.52
CA LEU A 42 7.57 -2.34 18.68
C LEU A 42 6.22 -2.60 19.32
N HIS A 43 5.61 -3.76 19.05
CA HIS A 43 4.61 -4.28 19.97
C HIS A 43 5.38 -4.83 21.17
N VAL A 44 5.56 -3.98 22.19
CA VAL A 44 5.82 -4.49 23.54
C VAL A 44 4.52 -5.18 23.93
N GLY A 45 4.48 -6.50 23.70
CA GLY A 45 3.33 -7.31 24.09
C GLY A 45 3.04 -7.13 25.58
N ALA A 46 1.76 -7.21 25.94
CA ALA A 46 1.44 -7.48 27.33
C ALA A 46 2.11 -8.81 27.73
N ALA A 47 2.44 -9.00 29.00
CA ALA A 47 3.07 -10.24 29.47
C ALA A 47 2.25 -11.47 28.99
N GLY A 48 2.79 -12.24 28.04
CA GLY A 48 2.14 -13.43 27.46
C GLY A 48 1.98 -13.45 25.93
N ASP A 49 2.23 -12.36 25.21
CA ASP A 49 2.10 -12.35 23.74
C ASP A 49 3.25 -13.12 23.05
N VAL A 50 2.89 -14.01 22.12
CA VAL A 50 3.85 -14.68 21.23
C VAL A 50 4.47 -13.63 20.30
N PRO A 51 5.81 -13.55 20.15
CA PRO A 51 6.45 -12.56 19.30
C PRO A 51 5.92 -12.64 17.86
N SER A 52 5.23 -11.59 17.40
CA SER A 52 4.92 -11.43 15.98
C SER A 52 6.15 -10.87 15.27
N ILE A 53 6.53 -11.44 14.13
CA ILE A 53 7.56 -10.80 13.29
C ILE A 53 6.89 -9.60 12.64
N ASN A 54 7.20 -8.41 13.13
CA ASN A 54 6.69 -7.20 12.51
C ASN A 54 7.45 -6.93 11.21
N THR A 55 6.87 -7.40 10.12
CA THR A 55 7.43 -7.21 8.78
C THR A 55 7.04 -5.87 8.15
N ALA A 56 6.55 -4.88 8.91
CA ALA A 56 6.12 -3.59 8.40
C ALA A 56 7.16 -2.90 7.48
N PRO A 57 8.47 -2.83 7.82
CA PRO A 57 9.47 -2.31 6.89
C PRO A 57 9.52 -3.07 5.56
N ILE A 58 9.39 -4.40 5.60
CA ILE A 58 9.39 -5.24 4.41
C ILE A 58 8.10 -5.05 3.61
N SER A 59 6.94 -4.95 4.27
CA SER A 59 5.66 -4.65 3.60
C SER A 59 5.65 -3.26 2.96
N GLU A 60 6.22 -2.24 3.62
CA GLU A 60 6.38 -0.89 3.08
C GLU A 60 7.23 -0.92 1.80
N TRP A 61 8.37 -1.60 1.85
CA TRP A 61 9.26 -1.75 0.71
C TRP A 61 8.61 -2.53 -0.42
N LEU A 62 8.07 -3.73 -0.13
CA LEU A 62 7.49 -4.62 -1.13
C LEU A 62 6.24 -4.01 -1.77
N GLY A 63 5.37 -3.37 -0.98
CA GLY A 63 4.17 -2.72 -1.51
C GLY A 63 4.53 -1.54 -2.40
N SER A 64 5.55 -0.77 -2.01
CA SER A 64 6.05 0.31 -2.86
C SER A 64 6.64 -0.21 -4.17
N HIS A 65 7.38 -1.32 -4.15
CA HIS A 65 7.94 -1.91 -5.36
C HIS A 65 6.87 -2.56 -6.26
N VAL A 66 5.77 -3.10 -5.71
CA VAL A 66 4.62 -3.53 -6.50
C VAL A 66 4.01 -2.34 -7.27
N TYR A 67 3.81 -1.20 -6.61
CA TYR A 67 3.34 0.00 -7.31
C TYR A 67 4.31 0.47 -8.41
N GLU A 68 5.62 0.43 -8.14
CA GLU A 68 6.65 0.76 -9.14
C GLU A 68 6.63 -0.19 -10.33
N MET A 69 6.50 -1.50 -10.09
CA MET A 69 6.37 -2.52 -11.14
C MET A 69 5.19 -2.24 -12.06
N LEU A 70 4.06 -1.86 -11.48
CA LEU A 70 2.84 -1.53 -12.22
C LEU A 70 2.96 -0.18 -12.97
N GLY A 71 4.06 0.57 -12.82
CA GLY A 71 4.27 1.85 -13.51
C GLY A 71 3.48 3.00 -12.90
N VAL A 72 3.15 2.88 -11.61
CA VAL A 72 2.41 3.88 -10.87
C VAL A 72 3.36 4.71 -9.99
N PRO A 73 3.27 6.06 -10.01
CA PRO A 73 4.10 6.89 -9.16
C PRO A 73 3.95 6.53 -7.67
N VAL A 74 5.08 6.23 -7.05
CA VAL A 74 5.19 5.76 -5.66
C VAL A 74 6.47 6.32 -5.04
N GLN A 75 6.49 6.47 -3.73
CA GLN A 75 7.69 6.86 -2.99
C GLN A 75 8.83 5.87 -3.27
N LYS A 76 10.06 6.39 -3.38
CA LYS A 76 11.24 5.54 -3.49
C LYS A 76 11.54 4.94 -2.12
N THR A 77 11.79 3.64 -2.07
CA THR A 77 12.10 2.94 -0.81
C THR A 77 13.36 2.11 -0.90
N VAL A 78 14.08 2.01 0.21
CA VAL A 78 15.30 1.22 0.36
C VAL A 78 15.25 0.52 1.72
N LEU A 79 15.55 -0.78 1.75
CA LEU A 79 15.74 -1.50 3.00
C LEU A 79 17.13 -1.22 3.57
N GLY A 80 17.21 -1.07 4.88
CA GLY A 80 18.50 -0.88 5.56
C GLY A 80 18.48 -1.25 7.02
N VAL A 81 19.62 -1.06 7.67
CA VAL A 81 19.85 -1.28 9.09
C VAL A 81 20.03 0.05 9.80
N ARG A 82 19.28 0.26 10.89
CA ARG A 82 19.38 1.44 11.74
C ARG A 82 18.97 1.10 13.17
N ASP A 83 19.73 1.57 14.15
CA ASP A 83 19.58 1.24 15.58
C ASP A 83 19.42 -0.28 15.83
N GLY A 84 20.24 -1.09 15.15
CA GLY A 84 20.27 -2.55 15.31
C GLY A 84 19.05 -3.29 14.75
N GLY A 85 18.20 -2.63 13.94
CA GLY A 85 17.01 -3.22 13.36
C GLY A 85 16.84 -2.91 11.87
N ILE A 86 16.02 -3.73 11.20
CA ILE A 86 15.64 -3.46 9.81
C ILE A 86 14.67 -2.30 9.74
N VAL A 87 14.95 -1.35 8.84
CA VAL A 87 14.10 -0.20 8.53
C VAL A 87 13.78 -0.15 7.05
N CYS A 88 12.71 0.55 6.71
CA CYS A 88 12.44 0.97 5.34
C CYS A 88 12.66 2.47 5.25
N ALA A 89 13.72 2.89 4.57
CA ALA A 89 13.99 4.28 4.28
C ALA A 89 13.16 4.71 3.07
N CYS A 90 12.27 5.68 3.25
CA CYS A 90 11.42 6.25 2.20
C CYS A 90 11.98 7.61 1.81
N LYS A 91 12.27 7.86 0.53
CA LYS A 91 12.79 9.16 0.09
C LYS A 91 11.73 10.23 0.34
N ASP A 92 12.15 11.34 0.94
CA ASP A 92 11.27 12.46 1.18
C ASP A 92 10.94 13.18 -0.14
N PHE A 93 9.76 12.87 -0.68
CA PHE A 93 9.24 13.47 -1.91
C PHE A 93 8.71 14.90 -1.72
N THR A 94 8.72 15.41 -0.48
CA THR A 94 8.39 16.82 -0.20
C THR A 94 9.60 17.74 -0.41
N MET A 95 10.79 17.19 -0.58
CA MET A 95 12.01 17.97 -0.82
C MET A 95 12.28 18.21 -2.31
N PRO A 96 12.78 19.42 -2.69
CA PRO A 96 12.86 20.63 -1.88
C PRO A 96 11.54 21.42 -1.90
N GLY A 97 11.08 21.87 -0.73
CA GLY A 97 10.09 22.95 -0.59
C GLY A 97 8.68 22.66 -1.12
N ARG A 98 8.29 21.40 -1.25
CA ARG A 98 6.91 20.99 -1.53
C ARG A 98 6.21 20.68 -0.20
N ARG A 99 4.89 20.76 -0.20
CA ARG A 99 4.03 20.36 0.92
C ARG A 99 3.11 19.24 0.48
N LEU A 100 3.07 18.17 1.25
CA LEU A 100 2.02 17.16 1.16
C LEU A 100 0.75 17.71 1.79
N VAL A 101 -0.36 17.62 1.07
CA VAL A 101 -1.71 17.87 1.61
C VAL A 101 -2.50 16.59 1.41
N SER A 102 -2.92 15.98 2.52
CA SER A 102 -3.67 14.72 2.48
C SER A 102 -5.07 14.93 1.90
N PHE A 103 -5.70 13.87 1.41
CA PHE A 103 -7.09 13.94 0.97
C PHE A 103 -8.03 14.34 2.13
N HIS A 104 -7.76 13.86 3.35
CA HIS A 104 -8.44 14.28 4.57
C HIS A 104 -8.40 15.82 4.74
N ASP A 105 -7.22 16.42 4.61
CA ASP A 105 -7.08 17.87 4.79
C ASP A 105 -7.71 18.67 3.65
N LEU A 106 -7.73 18.11 2.43
CA LEU A 106 -8.46 18.71 1.30
C LEU A 106 -9.97 18.65 1.54
N ARG A 107 -10.49 17.52 2.02
CA ARG A 107 -11.93 17.36 2.30
C ARG A 107 -12.40 18.36 3.35
N ASN A 108 -11.57 18.67 4.35
CA ASN A 108 -11.86 19.67 5.38
C ASN A 108 -12.02 21.11 4.86
N THR A 109 -11.72 21.39 3.59
CA THR A 109 -11.99 22.71 2.98
C THR A 109 -13.40 22.85 2.41
N LEU A 110 -14.14 21.75 2.29
CA LEU A 110 -15.53 21.76 1.83
C LEU A 110 -16.47 22.23 2.97
N SER A 111 -17.61 22.82 2.59
CA SER A 111 -18.64 23.21 3.56
C SER A 111 -19.26 21.97 4.22
N ASP A 112 -19.61 22.04 5.50
CA ASP A 112 -20.34 20.94 6.14
C ASP A 112 -21.77 20.77 5.60
N ASP A 113 -22.32 21.82 5.00
CA ASP A 113 -23.64 21.82 4.35
C ASP A 113 -23.58 21.37 2.88
N GLU A 114 -22.44 20.84 2.43
CA GLU A 114 -22.23 20.44 1.04
C GLU A 114 -23.13 19.23 0.69
N GLU A 115 -24.07 19.43 -0.24
CA GLU A 115 -25.04 18.40 -0.61
C GLU A 115 -24.40 17.17 -1.27
N GLY A 116 -24.94 15.99 -0.97
CA GLY A 116 -24.56 14.72 -1.57
C GLY A 116 -23.52 13.93 -0.78
N PHE A 117 -22.95 14.51 0.28
CA PHE A 117 -22.04 13.81 1.19
C PHE A 117 -22.85 13.02 2.23
N VAL A 118 -22.44 11.79 2.51
CA VAL A 118 -23.04 10.93 3.55
C VAL A 118 -22.56 11.38 4.93
N GLU A 119 -21.25 11.59 5.07
CA GLU A 119 -20.63 12.16 6.27
C GLU A 119 -20.35 13.64 6.04
N SER A 120 -20.53 14.51 7.04
CA SER A 120 -20.14 15.92 6.88
C SER A 120 -18.66 16.00 6.48
N PRO A 121 -18.28 16.83 5.50
CA PRO A 121 -16.91 16.89 5.01
C PRO A 121 -15.84 17.08 6.08
N SER A 122 -16.10 17.90 7.11
CA SER A 122 -15.15 18.11 8.22
C SER A 122 -15.25 17.07 9.34
N ALA A 123 -16.27 16.18 9.29
CA ALA A 123 -16.54 15.18 10.31
C ALA A 123 -16.32 13.73 9.80
N GLY A 124 -16.21 12.81 10.77
CA GLY A 124 -16.09 11.38 10.51
C GLY A 124 -14.68 10.94 10.12
N SER A 125 -14.57 9.67 9.72
CA SER A 125 -13.31 9.10 9.21
C SER A 125 -13.06 9.43 7.74
N GLY A 126 -14.11 9.89 7.03
CA GLY A 126 -14.11 10.16 5.59
C GLY A 126 -14.04 8.91 4.73
N MET A 127 -14.26 7.73 5.30
CA MET A 127 -14.00 6.45 4.62
C MET A 127 -15.18 5.97 3.75
N VAL A 128 -16.26 6.73 3.64
CA VAL A 128 -17.35 6.42 2.70
C VAL A 128 -16.87 6.63 1.27
N LEU A 129 -16.93 5.59 0.43
CA LEU A 129 -16.34 5.62 -0.92
C LEU A 129 -17.02 6.65 -1.83
N SER A 130 -18.34 6.81 -1.74
CA SER A 130 -19.09 7.80 -2.53
C SER A 130 -18.64 9.23 -2.20
N ASP A 131 -18.44 9.54 -0.91
CA ASP A 131 -17.87 10.82 -0.44
C ASP A 131 -16.46 11.06 -0.99
N VAL A 132 -15.61 10.03 -1.00
CA VAL A 132 -14.26 10.12 -1.56
C VAL A 132 -14.30 10.44 -3.06
N LEU A 133 -15.13 9.71 -3.83
CA LEU A 133 -15.27 9.92 -5.28
C LEU A 133 -15.83 11.32 -5.58
N MET A 134 -16.78 11.78 -4.78
CA MET A 134 -17.34 13.11 -4.92
C MET A 134 -16.32 14.20 -4.54
N GLY A 135 -15.49 13.98 -3.52
CA GLY A 135 -14.38 14.87 -3.20
C GLY A 135 -13.39 14.99 -4.36
N ILE A 136 -13.03 13.87 -5.00
CA ILE A 136 -12.19 13.87 -6.21
C ILE A 136 -12.84 14.67 -7.35
N ASP A 137 -14.15 14.54 -7.54
CA ASP A 137 -14.89 15.21 -8.62
C ASP A 137 -15.19 16.70 -8.34
N ARG A 138 -15.16 17.15 -7.08
CA ARG A 138 -15.53 18.52 -6.69
C ARG A 138 -14.35 19.41 -6.33
N LEU A 139 -13.35 18.88 -5.62
CA LEU A 139 -12.17 19.66 -5.19
C LEU A 139 -11.35 20.06 -6.42
N PRO A 140 -11.20 21.37 -6.74
CA PRO A 140 -10.46 21.83 -7.92
C PRO A 140 -9.03 21.28 -7.95
N GLU A 141 -8.37 21.19 -6.79
CA GLU A 141 -7.01 20.71 -6.62
C GLU A 141 -6.82 19.25 -7.06
N LEU A 142 -7.90 18.45 -7.08
CA LEU A 142 -7.91 17.06 -7.53
C LEU A 142 -8.52 16.91 -8.93
N ARG A 143 -9.68 17.54 -9.16
CA ARG A 143 -10.43 17.45 -10.42
C ARG A 143 -9.61 17.93 -11.61
N GLU A 144 -8.77 18.95 -11.40
CA GLU A 144 -7.92 19.51 -12.46
C GLU A 144 -6.67 18.69 -12.74
N ILE A 145 -6.36 17.67 -11.93
CA ILE A 145 -5.21 16.78 -12.16
C ILE A 145 -5.62 15.73 -13.20
N PRO A 146 -4.99 15.72 -14.39
CA PRO A 146 -5.28 14.71 -15.42
C PRO A 146 -5.06 13.30 -14.88
N GLY A 147 -6.06 12.44 -15.04
CA GLY A 147 -6.01 11.06 -14.55
C GLY A 147 -6.11 10.90 -13.03
N GLY A 148 -6.51 11.94 -12.27
CA GLY A 148 -6.64 11.87 -10.80
C GLY A 148 -7.55 10.72 -10.33
N LYS A 149 -8.78 10.67 -10.84
CA LYS A 149 -9.75 9.61 -10.54
C LYS A 149 -9.30 8.24 -11.04
N GLU A 150 -8.67 8.19 -12.21
CA GLU A 150 -8.09 6.95 -12.75
C GLU A 150 -6.98 6.41 -11.83
N ARG A 151 -6.09 7.28 -11.35
CA ARG A 151 -5.05 6.92 -10.38
C ARG A 151 -5.70 6.36 -9.11
N PHE A 152 -6.74 7.01 -8.57
CA PHE A 152 -7.44 6.52 -7.38
C PHE A 152 -7.92 5.06 -7.56
N TRP A 153 -8.54 4.73 -8.70
CA TRP A 153 -8.98 3.36 -8.95
C TRP A 153 -7.83 2.37 -9.12
N ARG A 154 -6.73 2.77 -9.77
CA ARG A 154 -5.51 1.94 -9.82
C ARG A 154 -4.95 1.67 -8.42
N MET A 155 -5.02 2.65 -7.52
CA MET A 155 -4.66 2.49 -6.11
C MET A 155 -5.60 1.51 -5.40
N PHE A 156 -6.92 1.69 -5.53
CA PHE A 156 -7.93 0.80 -4.93
C PHE A 156 -7.73 -0.68 -5.33
N VAL A 157 -7.55 -0.97 -6.62
CA VAL A 157 -7.33 -2.34 -7.13
C VAL A 157 -6.00 -2.90 -6.63
N THR A 158 -4.93 -2.09 -6.68
CA THR A 158 -3.60 -2.54 -6.22
C THR A 158 -3.59 -2.79 -4.72
N ASP A 159 -4.18 -1.90 -3.92
CA ASP A 159 -4.32 -2.05 -2.47
C ASP A 159 -5.15 -3.29 -2.11
N ALA A 160 -6.22 -3.59 -2.86
CA ALA A 160 -6.94 -4.86 -2.69
C ALA A 160 -6.04 -6.07 -2.95
N PHE A 161 -5.24 -6.05 -4.02
CA PHE A 161 -4.34 -7.15 -4.38
C PHE A 161 -3.23 -7.39 -3.35
N ILE A 162 -2.53 -6.34 -2.93
CA ILE A 162 -1.49 -6.44 -1.90
C ILE A 162 -2.07 -6.51 -0.48
N ARG A 163 -3.40 -6.41 -0.35
CA ARG A 163 -4.15 -6.37 0.90
C ARG A 163 -3.66 -5.25 1.83
N ASN A 164 -3.53 -4.05 1.30
CA ASN A 164 -3.34 -2.85 2.10
C ASN A 164 -4.70 -2.44 2.70
N ILE A 165 -4.84 -2.66 4.00
CA ILE A 165 -6.11 -2.46 4.71
C ILE A 165 -6.22 -1.09 5.36
N ASP A 166 -5.22 -0.22 5.18
CA ASP A 166 -5.09 1.05 5.91
C ASP A 166 -4.83 2.22 4.94
N ARG A 167 -5.37 2.17 3.71
CA ARG A 167 -5.37 3.30 2.77
C ARG A 167 -6.41 4.36 3.17
N ASP A 168 -6.32 4.86 4.39
CA ASP A 168 -7.21 5.94 4.83
C ASP A 168 -6.93 7.26 4.11
N ASN A 169 -7.77 8.26 4.34
CA ASN A 169 -7.68 9.56 3.69
C ASN A 169 -6.47 10.41 4.13
N THR A 170 -5.70 9.97 5.12
CA THR A 170 -4.42 10.58 5.49
C THR A 170 -3.24 9.98 4.70
N ASN A 171 -3.44 8.79 4.10
CA ASN A 171 -2.41 8.01 3.41
C ASN A 171 -2.38 8.19 1.87
N TRP A 172 -2.95 9.28 1.37
CA TRP A 172 -2.81 9.75 -0.02
C TRP A 172 -3.21 11.23 -0.12
N GLY A 173 -2.90 11.88 -1.23
CA GLY A 173 -3.24 13.29 -1.43
C GLY A 173 -2.46 13.94 -2.57
N ILE A 174 -2.15 15.22 -2.43
CA ILE A 174 -1.45 16.03 -3.43
C ILE A 174 -0.15 16.62 -2.90
N LEU A 175 0.74 16.95 -3.82
CA LEU A 175 1.89 17.83 -3.59
C LEU A 175 1.58 19.21 -4.15
N VAL A 176 1.84 20.21 -3.31
CA VAL A 176 1.75 21.63 -3.66
C VAL A 176 3.10 22.29 -3.45
N ALA A 177 3.46 23.17 -4.38
CA ALA A 177 4.61 24.05 -4.26
C ALA A 177 4.25 25.46 -4.73
N PRO A 178 4.90 26.51 -4.19
CA PRO A 178 4.61 27.88 -4.56
C PRO A 178 4.73 28.13 -6.08
N GLY A 179 3.69 28.73 -6.68
CA GLY A 179 3.69 29.09 -8.09
C GLY A 179 3.53 27.92 -9.08
N THR A 180 3.26 26.70 -8.60
CA THR A 180 3.03 25.52 -9.45
C THR A 180 1.63 24.95 -9.23
N ARG A 181 1.07 24.30 -10.28
CA ARG A 181 -0.15 23.51 -10.12
C ARG A 181 0.08 22.33 -9.18
N SER A 182 -0.96 21.92 -8.47
CA SER A 182 -0.94 20.68 -7.68
C SER A 182 -0.67 19.47 -8.58
N ALA A 183 -0.03 18.45 -8.01
CA ALA A 183 0.10 17.14 -8.61
C ALA A 183 -0.26 16.08 -7.57
N LEU A 184 -0.69 14.89 -8.00
CA LEU A 184 -0.89 13.80 -7.05
C LEU A 184 0.44 13.48 -6.36
N ALA A 185 0.38 13.26 -5.06
CA ALA A 185 1.52 12.69 -4.35
C ALA A 185 1.81 11.29 -4.91
N PRO A 186 3.08 10.87 -4.99
CA PRO A 186 3.40 9.46 -5.16
C PRO A 186 2.66 8.65 -4.10
N VAL A 187 2.23 7.42 -4.37
CA VAL A 187 1.70 6.59 -3.26
C VAL A 187 2.77 6.37 -2.20
N PHE A 188 2.36 6.47 -0.95
CA PHE A 188 3.20 6.30 0.23
C PHE A 188 2.43 5.51 1.28
N ASP A 189 3.06 5.08 2.36
CA ASP A 189 2.42 4.26 3.42
C ASP A 189 1.74 2.98 2.90
N ASN A 190 2.58 2.04 2.50
CA ASN A 190 2.21 0.69 2.07
C ASN A 190 2.48 -0.36 3.17
N ALA A 191 2.86 0.09 4.37
CA ALA A 191 3.32 -0.77 5.45
C ALA A 191 2.25 -1.78 5.89
N ASP A 192 0.95 -1.47 5.75
CA ASP A 192 -0.20 -2.32 6.09
C ASP A 192 -0.55 -3.37 5.03
N SER A 193 0.34 -3.61 4.07
CA SER A 193 0.21 -4.63 3.03
C SER A 193 0.70 -6.02 3.47
N PHE A 194 0.35 -7.06 2.70
CA PHE A 194 0.88 -8.43 2.76
C PHE A 194 0.77 -9.12 4.12
N ASN A 195 -0.32 -8.88 4.86
CA ASN A 195 -0.55 -9.50 6.16
C ASN A 195 0.67 -9.35 7.10
N ARG A 196 1.19 -8.12 7.22
CA ARG A 196 2.46 -7.83 7.91
C ARG A 196 2.56 -8.39 9.34
N LYS A 197 1.42 -8.62 9.99
CA LYS A 197 1.28 -9.15 11.34
C LYS A 197 0.79 -10.60 11.27
N ARG A 198 1.71 -11.54 11.26
CA ARG A 198 1.44 -12.97 11.50
C ARG A 198 2.49 -13.53 12.46
N THR A 199 2.17 -14.67 13.06
CA THR A 199 3.13 -15.46 13.83
C THR A 199 3.68 -16.58 12.94
N GLU A 200 4.86 -17.10 13.27
CA GLU A 200 5.42 -18.26 12.56
C GLU A 200 4.45 -19.45 12.57
N ALA A 201 3.84 -19.75 13.73
CA ALA A 201 2.87 -20.84 13.85
C ALA A 201 1.62 -20.63 12.97
N ALA A 202 1.17 -19.38 12.79
CA ALA A 202 0.05 -19.09 11.88
C ALA A 202 0.44 -19.31 10.42
N ILE A 203 1.67 -18.95 10.04
CA ILE A 203 2.19 -19.18 8.69
C ILE A 203 2.35 -20.68 8.40
N GLU A 204 2.94 -21.44 9.32
CA GLU A 204 3.09 -22.90 9.15
C GLU A 204 1.72 -23.57 8.98
N ARG A 205 0.72 -23.16 9.77
CA ARG A 205 -0.65 -23.67 9.62
C ARG A 205 -1.22 -23.41 8.23
N VAL A 206 -1.07 -22.18 7.71
CA VAL A 206 -1.55 -21.86 6.36
C VAL A 206 -0.80 -22.65 5.30
N LEU A 207 0.53 -22.72 5.40
CA LEU A 207 1.35 -23.45 4.44
C LEU A 207 1.05 -24.96 4.42
N SER A 208 0.61 -25.53 5.55
CA SER A 208 0.25 -26.95 5.67
C SER A 208 -1.09 -27.33 5.03
N ASP A 209 -1.93 -26.36 4.65
CA ASP A 209 -3.26 -26.58 4.11
C ASP A 209 -3.51 -25.72 2.85
N PRO A 210 -3.60 -26.33 1.65
CA PRO A 210 -3.92 -25.61 0.42
C PRO A 210 -5.21 -24.78 0.51
N GLN A 211 -6.22 -25.25 1.25
CA GLN A 211 -7.47 -24.50 1.43
C GLN A 211 -7.24 -23.24 2.27
N ALA A 212 -6.35 -23.29 3.26
CA ALA A 212 -5.99 -22.13 4.05
C ALA A 212 -5.23 -21.07 3.23
N VAL A 213 -4.36 -21.48 2.31
CA VAL A 213 -3.72 -20.57 1.34
C VAL A 213 -4.77 -19.90 0.47
N GLU A 214 -5.72 -20.70 -0.03
CA GLU A 214 -6.80 -20.22 -0.87
C GLU A 214 -7.72 -19.21 -0.14
N ASN A 215 -8.02 -19.47 1.13
CA ASN A 215 -8.78 -18.56 1.99
C ASN A 215 -8.04 -17.23 2.20
N ASP A 216 -6.73 -17.27 2.48
CA ASP A 216 -5.89 -16.08 2.61
C ASP A 216 -5.74 -15.31 1.29
N ALA A 217 -5.73 -16.01 0.15
CA ALA A 217 -5.71 -15.41 -1.17
C ALA A 217 -7.01 -14.61 -1.44
N ARG A 218 -8.16 -15.14 -1.01
CA ARG A 218 -9.49 -14.49 -1.13
C ARG A 218 -9.75 -13.39 -0.10
N ASP A 219 -9.07 -13.41 1.05
CA ASP A 219 -9.18 -12.36 2.08
C ASP A 219 -8.49 -11.07 1.64
N VAL A 220 -9.12 -10.37 0.69
CA VAL A 220 -8.77 -9.00 0.32
C VAL A 220 -9.75 -8.04 0.96
N ARG A 221 -9.25 -6.88 1.39
CA ARG A 221 -10.04 -5.88 2.12
C ARG A 221 -9.67 -4.49 1.66
N SER A 222 -10.60 -3.56 1.84
CA SER A 222 -10.33 -2.13 1.79
C SER A 222 -10.73 -1.50 3.12
N CYS A 223 -10.22 -0.31 3.38
CA CYS A 223 -10.63 0.54 4.49
C CYS A 223 -11.90 1.35 4.19
N PHE A 224 -12.41 1.31 2.95
CA PHE A 224 -13.57 2.07 2.54
C PHE A 224 -14.89 1.39 2.95
N ALA A 225 -15.90 2.20 3.18
CA ALA A 225 -17.26 1.78 3.49
C ALA A 225 -18.26 2.25 2.42
N GLN A 226 -19.38 1.54 2.33
CA GLN A 226 -20.55 1.94 1.57
C GLN A 226 -21.30 3.06 2.32
N ASP A 227 -22.24 3.74 1.64
CA ASP A 227 -23.12 4.75 2.24
C ASP A 227 -23.90 4.22 3.46
N SER A 228 -24.15 2.92 3.51
CA SER A 228 -24.79 2.24 4.64
C SER A 228 -23.89 2.05 5.87
N GLY A 229 -22.61 2.43 5.78
CA GLY A 229 -21.58 2.17 6.80
C GLY A 229 -20.98 0.76 6.75
N LYS A 230 -21.47 -0.14 5.88
CA LYS A 230 -20.90 -1.47 5.72
C LYS A 230 -19.52 -1.41 5.03
N PRO A 231 -18.53 -2.19 5.48
CA PRO A 231 -17.23 -2.27 4.79
C PRO A 231 -17.38 -2.72 3.33
N ILE A 232 -16.59 -2.13 2.45
CA ILE A 232 -16.50 -2.57 1.05
C ILE A 232 -15.57 -3.79 0.96
N LEU A 233 -16.14 -4.89 0.49
CA LEU A 233 -15.41 -6.09 0.08
C LEU A 233 -14.96 -5.91 -1.38
N PRO A 234 -13.66 -5.74 -1.66
CA PRO A 234 -13.20 -5.33 -2.99
C PRO A 234 -13.54 -6.30 -4.12
N LEU A 235 -13.51 -7.62 -3.86
CA LEU A 235 -13.87 -8.61 -4.88
C LEU A 235 -15.34 -8.49 -5.26
N GLU A 236 -16.24 -8.44 -4.28
CA GLU A 236 -17.68 -8.29 -4.53
C GLU A 236 -17.98 -6.95 -5.22
N PHE A 237 -17.28 -5.88 -4.82
CA PHE A 237 -17.42 -4.56 -5.43
C PHE A 237 -17.01 -4.56 -6.91
N MET A 238 -15.87 -5.16 -7.24
CA MET A 238 -15.42 -5.29 -8.63
C MET A 238 -16.32 -6.25 -9.44
N GLU A 239 -16.72 -7.36 -8.83
CA GLU A 239 -17.57 -8.38 -9.47
C GLU A 239 -18.97 -7.86 -9.82
N CYS A 240 -19.49 -6.90 -9.05
CA CYS A 240 -20.75 -6.22 -9.35
C CYS A 240 -20.72 -5.53 -10.73
N GLY A 241 -19.55 -5.09 -11.21
CA GLY A 241 -19.40 -4.49 -12.54
C GLY A 241 -20.05 -3.11 -12.70
N ALA A 242 -20.63 -2.54 -11.64
CA ALA A 242 -21.39 -1.29 -11.71
C ALA A 242 -20.52 -0.02 -11.83
N THR A 243 -19.21 -0.12 -11.62
CA THR A 243 -18.28 1.03 -11.66
C THR A 243 -17.23 0.84 -12.77
N PRO A 244 -17.47 1.34 -14.00
CA PRO A 244 -16.60 1.12 -15.15
C PRO A 244 -15.14 1.58 -14.95
N GLU A 245 -14.91 2.65 -14.20
CA GLU A 245 -13.58 3.16 -13.84
C GLU A 245 -12.77 2.14 -13.02
N CYS A 246 -13.43 1.44 -12.09
CA CYS A 246 -12.82 0.39 -11.28
C CYS A 246 -12.46 -0.81 -12.14
N ILE A 247 -13.34 -1.20 -13.07
CA ILE A 247 -13.09 -2.31 -14.00
C ILE A 247 -11.91 -1.98 -14.93
N ARG A 248 -11.83 -0.75 -15.45
CA ARG A 248 -10.66 -0.31 -16.23
C ARG A 248 -9.36 -0.34 -15.43
N ALA A 249 -9.41 -0.07 -14.13
CA ALA A 249 -8.24 -0.22 -13.27
C ALA A 249 -7.85 -1.69 -13.05
N LEU A 250 -8.83 -2.60 -12.98
CA LEU A 250 -8.58 -4.04 -12.98
C LEU A 250 -7.96 -4.51 -14.29
N ASP A 251 -8.51 -4.11 -15.45
CA ASP A 251 -7.92 -4.38 -16.77
C ASP A 251 -6.47 -3.95 -16.83
N TRP A 252 -6.22 -2.69 -16.44
CA TRP A 252 -4.90 -2.10 -16.42
C TRP A 252 -3.92 -2.87 -15.52
N PHE A 253 -4.40 -3.37 -14.38
CA PHE A 253 -3.61 -4.20 -13.46
C PHE A 253 -3.27 -5.55 -14.10
N MET A 254 -4.26 -6.24 -14.69
CA MET A 254 -4.08 -7.54 -15.32
C MET A 254 -3.12 -7.49 -16.52
N GLU A 255 -3.08 -6.37 -17.25
CA GLU A 255 -2.13 -6.14 -18.35
C GLU A 255 -0.67 -5.95 -17.91
N ARG A 256 -0.43 -5.55 -16.65
CA ARG A 256 0.88 -5.08 -16.17
C ARG A 256 1.47 -5.92 -15.07
N TRP A 257 0.65 -6.72 -14.39
CA TRP A 257 1.15 -7.59 -13.34
C TRP A 257 2.15 -8.60 -13.90
N ASP A 258 3.31 -8.66 -13.26
CA ASP A 258 4.40 -9.54 -13.61
C ASP A 258 4.75 -10.37 -12.38
N PHE A 259 4.25 -11.61 -12.35
CA PHE A 259 4.44 -12.51 -11.22
C PHE A 259 5.92 -12.88 -11.03
N GLU A 260 6.65 -13.15 -12.12
CA GLU A 260 8.07 -13.52 -12.08
C GLU A 260 8.93 -12.40 -11.51
N ARG A 261 8.61 -11.14 -11.86
CA ARG A 261 9.30 -9.98 -11.29
C ARG A 261 8.97 -9.80 -9.81
N PHE A 262 7.74 -10.06 -9.38
CA PHE A 262 7.39 -10.04 -7.96
C PHE A 262 8.14 -11.15 -7.20
N ASP A 263 8.15 -12.35 -7.74
CA ASP A 263 8.82 -13.53 -7.19
C ASP A 263 10.32 -13.23 -6.97
N SER A 264 10.96 -12.71 -8.01
CA SER A 264 12.35 -12.27 -8.00
C SER A 264 12.65 -11.18 -6.97
N LEU A 265 11.73 -10.25 -6.71
CA LEU A 265 11.89 -9.21 -5.67
C LEU A 265 11.85 -9.81 -4.27
N LEU A 266 10.87 -10.68 -4.01
CA LEU A 266 10.67 -11.30 -2.70
C LEU A 266 11.83 -12.26 -2.36
N ASP A 267 12.28 -13.04 -3.33
CA ASP A 267 13.46 -13.92 -3.18
C ASP A 267 14.75 -13.14 -3.01
N GLY A 268 14.83 -11.96 -3.63
CA GLY A 268 15.97 -11.06 -3.51
C GLY A 268 16.21 -10.57 -2.08
N ILE A 269 15.19 -10.50 -1.23
CA ILE A 269 15.33 -10.05 0.17
C ILE A 269 16.15 -11.09 0.94
N PRO A 270 17.33 -10.77 1.50
CA PRO A 270 18.09 -11.74 2.29
C PRO A 270 17.34 -12.12 3.58
N GLU A 271 17.55 -13.32 4.10
CA GLU A 271 16.94 -13.75 5.37
C GLU A 271 17.66 -13.17 6.59
N GLU A 272 18.95 -12.91 6.43
CA GLU A 272 19.84 -12.30 7.42
C GLU A 272 20.82 -11.35 6.72
N THR A 273 21.17 -10.26 7.40
CA THR A 273 22.17 -9.29 6.95
C THR A 273 22.75 -8.57 8.15
N HIS A 274 24.01 -8.15 8.12
CA HIS A 274 24.63 -7.38 9.23
C HIS A 274 24.44 -8.03 10.63
N GLY A 275 24.35 -9.37 10.70
CA GLY A 275 24.09 -10.12 11.95
C GLY A 275 22.67 -10.01 12.51
N ILE A 276 21.71 -9.49 11.73
CA ILE A 276 20.29 -9.37 12.12
C ILE A 276 19.38 -10.14 11.17
N LYS A 277 18.34 -10.75 11.74
CA LYS A 277 17.28 -11.41 10.98
C LYS A 277 16.43 -10.36 10.25
N VAL A 278 16.20 -10.57 8.96
CA VAL A 278 15.42 -9.68 8.09
C VAL A 278 14.01 -10.22 7.89
N ILE A 279 13.92 -11.42 7.32
CA ILE A 279 12.68 -12.12 7.02
C ILE A 279 12.93 -13.63 7.02
N PRO A 280 12.14 -14.45 7.72
CA PRO A 280 12.32 -15.90 7.65
C PRO A 280 11.94 -16.46 6.27
N ARG A 281 12.62 -17.52 5.85
CA ARG A 281 12.29 -18.26 4.61
C ARG A 281 10.80 -18.59 4.47
N ARG A 282 10.19 -19.07 5.55
CA ARG A 282 8.77 -19.46 5.58
C ARG A 282 7.80 -18.30 5.36
N TYR A 283 8.18 -17.08 5.75
CA TYR A 283 7.39 -15.89 5.42
C TYR A 283 7.42 -15.57 3.92
N LYS A 284 8.55 -15.79 3.25
CA LYS A 284 8.63 -15.64 1.79
C LYS A 284 7.77 -16.70 1.10
N GLU A 285 7.92 -17.96 1.48
CA GLU A 285 7.11 -19.07 0.95
C GLU A 285 5.60 -18.81 1.11
N TYR A 286 5.19 -18.34 2.29
CA TYR A 286 3.80 -17.92 2.53
C TYR A 286 3.33 -16.84 1.56
N ARG A 287 4.13 -15.78 1.37
CA ARG A 287 3.78 -14.68 0.48
C ARG A 287 3.73 -15.12 -0.98
N HIS A 288 4.66 -15.93 -1.43
CA HIS A 288 4.65 -16.55 -2.77
C HIS A 288 3.34 -17.28 -3.01
N ARG A 289 3.02 -18.27 -2.18
CA ARG A 289 1.82 -19.11 -2.36
C ARG A 289 0.52 -18.30 -2.31
N VAL A 290 0.42 -17.33 -1.41
CA VAL A 290 -0.78 -16.49 -1.30
C VAL A 290 -0.92 -15.52 -2.47
N ILE A 291 0.15 -14.88 -2.92
CA ILE A 291 0.11 -13.93 -4.05
C ILE A 291 -0.10 -14.65 -5.38
N GLU A 292 0.55 -15.80 -5.57
CA GLU A 292 0.33 -16.67 -6.74
C GLU A 292 -1.14 -17.07 -6.83
N CYS A 293 -1.68 -17.66 -5.76
CA CYS A 293 -3.09 -18.06 -5.70
C CYS A 293 -4.03 -16.86 -5.89
N ARG A 294 -3.73 -15.71 -5.26
CA ARG A 294 -4.54 -14.49 -5.40
C ARG A 294 -4.54 -13.96 -6.83
N TYR A 295 -3.41 -14.01 -7.53
CA TYR A 295 -3.37 -13.59 -8.92
C TYR A 295 -4.11 -14.57 -9.84
N HIS A 296 -3.72 -15.85 -9.82
CA HIS A 296 -4.21 -16.85 -10.77
C HIS A 296 -5.66 -17.27 -10.54
N GLU A 297 -6.06 -17.50 -9.29
CA GLU A 297 -7.38 -18.05 -8.97
C GLU A 297 -8.39 -16.95 -8.65
N VAL A 298 -7.95 -15.88 -7.99
CA VAL A 298 -8.87 -14.83 -7.51
C VAL A 298 -9.02 -13.70 -8.53
N PHE A 299 -7.94 -12.96 -8.83
CA PHE A 299 -8.01 -11.79 -9.71
C PHE A 299 -8.23 -12.17 -11.17
N ALA A 300 -7.49 -13.14 -11.70
CA ALA A 300 -7.71 -13.62 -13.07
C ALA A 300 -9.04 -14.37 -13.22
N GLY A 301 -9.53 -15.03 -12.16
CA GLY A 301 -10.87 -15.62 -12.12
C GLY A 301 -11.97 -14.55 -12.24
N LEU A 302 -11.89 -13.53 -11.38
CA LEU A 302 -12.77 -12.36 -11.42
C LEU A 302 -12.75 -11.66 -12.77
N TRP A 303 -11.57 -11.39 -13.31
CA TRP A 303 -11.39 -10.74 -14.60
C TRP A 303 -12.05 -11.55 -15.73
N ARG A 304 -11.81 -12.87 -15.81
CA ARG A 304 -12.47 -13.73 -16.81
C ARG A 304 -14.00 -13.73 -16.70
N LYS A 305 -14.54 -13.62 -15.47
CA LYS A 305 -15.98 -13.53 -15.25
C LYS A 305 -16.55 -12.23 -15.83
N LEU A 306 -15.86 -11.11 -15.63
CA LEU A 306 -16.28 -9.78 -16.10
C LEU A 306 -16.17 -9.63 -17.62
N HIS A 307 -15.15 -10.23 -18.25
CA HIS A 307 -14.90 -10.09 -19.70
C HIS A 307 -15.37 -11.27 -20.55
N GLY A 308 -15.93 -12.32 -19.92
CA GLY A 308 -16.49 -13.50 -20.58
C GLY A 308 -15.45 -14.35 -21.31
N ASN A 309 -14.80 -15.30 -20.63
CA ASN A 309 -13.87 -16.31 -21.20
C ASN A 309 -12.87 -15.82 -22.26
N VAL A 310 -12.50 -14.54 -22.24
CA VAL A 310 -11.34 -14.04 -22.97
C VAL A 310 -10.13 -14.45 -22.13
N ILE A 311 -9.22 -15.24 -22.71
CA ILE A 311 -7.90 -15.50 -22.09
C ILE A 311 -7.01 -14.32 -22.49
N PRO A 312 -6.45 -13.55 -21.54
CA PRO A 312 -5.56 -12.46 -21.90
C PRO A 312 -4.26 -13.04 -22.47
N MET A 313 -3.69 -12.39 -23.48
CA MET A 313 -2.54 -12.87 -24.26
C MET A 313 -1.21 -13.05 -23.46
N GLY A 314 -1.22 -12.92 -22.14
CA GLY A 314 -0.03 -13.03 -21.28
C GLY A 314 0.12 -14.35 -20.51
N PHE A 315 -0.79 -15.32 -20.64
CA PHE A 315 -0.74 -16.61 -19.92
C PHE A 315 -0.11 -17.75 -20.75
N ARG A 316 1.06 -17.53 -21.37
CA ARG A 316 1.86 -18.58 -22.00
C ARG A 316 3.30 -18.54 -21.53
#